data_AF-A0A517TR60-F1
#
_entry.id   AF-A0A517TR60-F1
#
_cell.length_a   1.000
_cell.length_b   1.000
_cell.length_c   1.000
_cell.angle_alpha   90.00
_cell.angle_beta   90.00
_cell.angle_gamma   90.00
#
_symmetry.space_group_name_H-M   'P 1'
#
loop_
_entity.id
_entity.type
_entity.pdbx_description
1 polymer ?
#
loop_
_entity_poly.entity_id
_entity_poly.type
_entity_poly.pdbx_seq_one_letter_code
_entity_poly.pdbx_strand_id
1 'polypeptide(L)'
;MRLLAPSAFALRSGAALLSLAVSLSPLSAAPAAAADTGLAFDFGRTIECRDVTPTEFVERYPDERIVEATLRLSVYLTSGAISDVETIRVEIGDVDRRLRVHGFAPRTRLESEFAEAIETVTTVEKSHSFEVSLGGEIPCIGGTPAHVTPSIGGGKGGKEVVTEKQKRVAPQQAVVASGTTNEEHGVFFVLRPSPTTSLEGVHELKVQFVVPVTWRGDAIRVAVQAAGNQKVLWMTQQKVLAEKSTAVALYLEGDFAARRAAERLVRH
;
A
#
# COMPACT_ATOMS: atom_id res chain seq x y z
N MET A 1 -27.72 49.89 -77.63
CA MET A 1 -27.15 48.92 -78.58
C MET A 1 -27.68 47.54 -78.17
N ARG A 2 -28.43 46.89 -79.09
CA ARG A 2 -28.70 45.44 -79.27
C ARG A 2 -28.53 44.49 -78.06
N LEU A 3 -29.32 43.45 -77.78
CA LEU A 3 -30.49 42.78 -78.35
C LEU A 3 -30.71 41.52 -77.44
N LEU A 4 -31.92 40.94 -77.49
CA LEU A 4 -32.27 39.53 -77.24
C LEU A 4 -32.61 39.05 -75.80
N ALA A 5 -33.91 38.78 -75.64
CA ALA A 5 -34.58 37.81 -74.77
C ALA A 5 -34.27 36.35 -75.23
N PRO A 6 -34.95 35.24 -74.80
CA PRO A 6 -36.10 35.08 -73.89
C PRO A 6 -36.11 33.79 -72.99
N SER A 7 -37.24 33.57 -72.31
CA SER A 7 -37.88 32.27 -71.98
C SER A 7 -37.33 31.44 -70.81
N ALA A 8 -38.10 30.69 -70.02
CA ALA A 8 -39.53 30.51 -69.76
C ALA A 8 -39.65 29.42 -68.65
N PHE A 9 -40.86 29.21 -68.13
CA PHE A 9 -41.32 28.09 -67.27
C PHE A 9 -40.79 28.05 -65.83
N ALA A 10 -41.50 27.55 -64.80
CA ALA A 10 -42.91 27.39 -64.49
C ALA A 10 -42.98 26.82 -63.06
N LEU A 11 -43.94 27.30 -62.27
CA LEU A 11 -44.75 26.59 -61.27
C LEU A 11 -44.14 25.37 -60.51
N ARG A 12 -44.13 25.44 -59.17
CA ARG A 12 -45.16 24.81 -58.31
C ARG A 12 -44.89 25.06 -56.83
N SER A 13 -45.90 25.61 -56.15
CA SER A 13 -46.05 25.58 -54.70
C SER A 13 -46.33 24.15 -54.21
N GLY A 14 -45.74 23.79 -53.08
CA GLY A 14 -46.09 22.60 -52.30
C GLY A 14 -45.71 22.82 -50.84
N ALA A 15 -46.70 23.09 -50.00
CA ALA A 15 -46.56 23.21 -48.56
C ALA A 15 -46.18 21.86 -47.94
N ALA A 16 -45.26 21.86 -46.97
CA ALA A 16 -44.99 20.70 -46.14
C ALA A 16 -44.97 21.12 -44.66
N LEU A 17 -45.92 20.55 -43.93
CA LEU A 17 -46.09 20.60 -42.48
C LEU A 17 -44.85 20.00 -41.79
N LEU A 18 -44.19 20.79 -40.95
CA LEU A 18 -43.09 20.35 -40.09
C LEU A 18 -43.66 19.78 -38.79
N SER A 19 -43.81 18.46 -38.73
CA SER A 19 -44.07 17.72 -37.49
C SER A 19 -42.77 17.60 -36.70
N LEU A 20 -42.69 18.26 -35.54
CA LEU A 20 -41.56 18.19 -34.61
C LEU A 20 -41.61 16.88 -33.82
N ALA A 21 -40.89 15.85 -34.28
CA ALA A 21 -40.69 14.62 -33.52
C ALA A 21 -39.58 14.84 -32.48
N VAL A 22 -39.94 14.89 -31.20
CA VAL A 22 -38.98 14.92 -30.08
C VAL A 22 -38.48 13.50 -29.85
N SER A 23 -37.29 13.20 -30.36
CA SER A 23 -36.59 11.94 -30.15
C SER A 23 -36.03 11.90 -28.73
N LEU A 24 -36.64 11.12 -27.82
CA LEU A 24 -36.00 10.75 -26.57
C LEU A 24 -34.87 9.75 -26.88
N SER A 25 -33.63 10.24 -26.96
CA SER A 25 -32.45 9.38 -26.97
C SER A 25 -32.24 8.80 -25.57
N PRO A 26 -32.10 7.47 -25.42
CA PRO A 26 -31.71 6.90 -24.14
C PRO A 26 -30.28 7.37 -23.83
N LEU A 27 -30.13 8.01 -22.68
CA LEU A 27 -28.84 8.38 -22.10
C LEU A 27 -28.11 7.08 -21.78
N SER A 28 -27.28 6.60 -22.71
CA SER A 28 -26.41 5.45 -22.50
C SER A 28 -25.38 5.85 -21.46
N ALA A 29 -25.61 5.44 -20.20
CA ALA A 29 -24.60 5.53 -19.16
C ALA A 29 -23.48 4.56 -19.53
N ALA A 30 -22.40 5.09 -20.10
CA ALA A 30 -21.19 4.31 -20.31
C ALA A 30 -20.76 3.73 -18.95
N PRO A 31 -20.37 2.45 -18.88
CA PRO A 31 -19.79 1.90 -17.67
C PRO A 31 -18.57 2.76 -17.33
N ALA A 32 -18.51 3.30 -16.12
CA ALA A 32 -17.33 3.96 -15.62
C ALA A 32 -16.19 2.95 -15.67
N ALA A 33 -15.32 3.07 -16.69
CA ALA A 33 -14.08 2.33 -16.72
C ALA A 33 -13.32 2.72 -15.45
N ALA A 34 -13.10 1.75 -14.56
CA ALA A 34 -12.21 1.96 -13.42
C ALA A 34 -10.89 2.48 -13.97
N ALA A 35 -10.51 3.70 -13.59
CA ALA A 35 -9.27 4.30 -14.05
C ALA A 35 -8.11 3.38 -13.65
N ASP A 36 -7.29 2.96 -14.61
CA ASP A 36 -6.12 2.13 -14.32
C ASP A 36 -5.16 2.96 -13.45
N THR A 37 -4.77 2.40 -12.30
CA THR A 37 -3.93 3.11 -11.34
C THR A 37 -2.51 3.21 -11.90
N GLY A 38 -2.07 4.44 -12.15
CA GLY A 38 -0.78 4.77 -12.73
C GLY A 38 0.14 5.31 -11.65
N LEU A 39 1.38 4.80 -11.63
CA LEU A 39 2.44 5.27 -10.75
C LEU A 39 3.68 5.60 -11.56
N ALA A 40 4.46 6.55 -11.06
CA ALA A 40 5.78 6.85 -11.57
C ALA A 40 6.81 6.91 -10.44
N PHE A 41 8.04 6.58 -10.82
CA PHE A 41 9.18 6.51 -9.92
C PHE A 41 10.26 7.47 -10.39
N ASP A 42 10.78 8.26 -9.46
CA ASP A 42 11.91 9.15 -9.70
C ASP A 42 13.03 8.90 -8.69
N PHE A 43 14.26 8.82 -9.18
CA PHE A 43 15.45 8.66 -8.35
C PHE A 43 16.68 9.10 -9.15
N GLY A 44 17.70 9.58 -8.43
CA GLY A 44 18.96 10.03 -9.04
C GLY A 44 19.67 8.91 -9.78
N ARG A 45 20.25 9.22 -10.94
CA ARG A 45 21.09 8.27 -11.69
C ARG A 45 22.55 8.25 -11.21
N THR A 46 22.96 9.20 -10.38
CA THR A 46 24.27 9.21 -9.73
C THR A 46 24.10 9.26 -8.21
N ILE A 47 24.89 8.48 -7.48
CA ILE A 47 24.90 8.49 -6.01
C ILE A 47 26.33 8.74 -5.54
N GLU A 48 26.48 9.73 -4.68
CA GLU A 48 27.70 9.96 -3.91
C GLU A 48 27.74 8.97 -2.73
N CYS A 49 28.84 8.23 -2.66
CA CYS A 49 29.07 7.25 -1.61
C CYS A 49 30.00 7.84 -0.56
N ARG A 50 29.59 7.75 0.71
CA ARG A 50 30.38 8.22 1.86
C ARG A 50 31.19 7.07 2.42
N ASP A 51 32.44 7.33 2.79
CA ASP A 51 33.24 6.36 3.55
C ASP A 51 32.73 6.29 4.98
N VAL A 52 32.24 5.13 5.40
CA VAL A 52 31.66 4.90 6.74
C VAL A 52 32.42 3.80 7.48
N THR A 53 33.65 3.52 7.07
CA THR A 53 34.46 2.42 7.58
C THR A 53 34.77 2.61 9.07
N PRO A 54 34.29 1.72 9.96
CA PRO A 54 34.65 1.77 11.37
C PRO A 54 36.13 1.42 11.58
N THR A 55 36.75 1.95 12.63
CA THR A 55 38.16 1.68 12.93
C THR A 55 38.43 0.18 13.11
N GLU A 56 37.52 -0.54 13.78
CA GLU A 56 37.60 -1.99 13.98
C GLU A 56 37.53 -2.79 12.66
N PHE A 57 36.94 -2.22 11.61
CA PHE A 57 36.90 -2.86 10.29
C PHE A 57 38.26 -2.75 9.61
N VAL A 58 38.90 -1.57 9.67
CA VAL A 58 40.23 -1.33 9.09
C VAL A 58 41.28 -2.25 9.71
N GLU A 59 41.23 -2.46 11.02
CA GLU A 59 42.15 -3.36 11.73
C GLU A 59 42.04 -4.82 11.26
N ARG A 60 40.84 -5.24 10.85
CA ARG A 60 40.58 -6.62 10.41
C ARG A 60 40.74 -6.81 8.91
N TYR A 61 40.41 -5.79 8.11
CA TYR A 61 40.40 -5.81 6.65
C TYR A 61 41.09 -4.55 6.10
N PRO A 62 42.43 -4.47 6.15
CA PRO A 62 43.17 -3.26 5.80
C PRO A 62 43.07 -2.86 4.33
N ASP A 63 42.78 -3.82 3.44
CA ASP A 63 42.65 -3.58 1.99
C ASP A 63 41.20 -3.30 1.55
N GLU A 64 40.25 -3.33 2.49
CA GLU A 64 38.83 -3.10 2.24
C GLU A 64 38.33 -1.90 3.03
N ARG A 65 37.19 -1.36 2.57
CA ARG A 65 36.47 -0.29 3.26
C ARG A 65 34.98 -0.42 3.01
N ILE A 66 34.19 0.25 3.86
CA ILE A 66 32.74 0.28 3.75
C ILE A 66 32.30 1.65 3.24
N VAL A 67 31.56 1.65 2.14
CA VAL A 67 30.97 2.86 1.56
C VAL A 67 29.45 2.82 1.63
N GLU A 68 28.82 3.91 2.05
CA GLU A 68 27.36 4.05 2.13
C GLU A 68 26.81 4.81 0.92
N ALA A 69 25.92 4.17 0.18
CA ALA A 69 25.10 4.75 -0.87
C ALA A 69 23.69 5.04 -0.34
N THR A 70 23.16 6.25 -0.58
CA THR A 70 21.79 6.62 -0.22
C THR A 70 20.96 6.89 -1.47
N LEU A 71 19.98 6.03 -1.74
CA LEU A 71 18.98 6.19 -2.80
C LEU A 71 17.76 6.92 -2.24
N ARG A 72 17.41 8.05 -2.85
CA ARG A 72 16.14 8.77 -2.59
C ARG A 72 15.15 8.41 -3.68
N LEU A 73 14.21 7.53 -3.36
CA LEU A 73 13.16 7.08 -4.29
C LEU A 73 11.90 7.91 -4.06
N SER A 74 11.55 8.74 -5.03
CA SER A 74 10.26 9.43 -5.08
C SER A 74 9.24 8.56 -5.80
N VAL A 75 8.08 8.40 -5.18
CA VAL A 75 6.91 7.71 -5.71
C VAL A 75 5.79 8.72 -5.80
N TYR A 76 5.13 8.81 -6.96
CA TYR A 76 3.96 9.67 -7.13
C TYR A 76 2.92 9.02 -8.03
N LEU A 77 1.65 9.29 -7.74
CA LEU A 77 0.54 8.84 -8.56
C LEU A 77 0.44 9.67 -9.84
N THR A 78 0.12 9.00 -10.94
CA THR A 78 -0.24 9.63 -12.22
C THR A 78 -1.72 9.48 -12.55
N SER A 79 -2.37 8.43 -12.04
CA SER A 79 -3.82 8.19 -12.11
C SER A 79 -4.27 7.20 -11.04
N GLY A 80 -5.57 7.16 -10.73
CA GLY A 80 -6.14 6.23 -9.75
C GLY A 80 -5.88 6.64 -8.29
N ALA A 81 -5.91 5.67 -7.38
CA ALA A 81 -5.74 5.90 -5.95
C ALA A 81 -4.58 5.07 -5.36
N ILE A 82 -3.85 5.65 -4.39
CA ILE A 82 -2.72 4.95 -3.73
C ILE A 82 -3.18 3.69 -2.99
N SER A 83 -4.46 3.64 -2.58
CA SER A 83 -5.08 2.48 -1.95
C SER A 83 -5.12 1.23 -2.82
N ASP A 84 -4.98 1.39 -4.14
CA ASP A 84 -4.95 0.26 -5.08
C ASP A 84 -3.55 -0.37 -5.19
N VAL A 85 -2.53 0.29 -4.62
CA VAL A 85 -1.14 -0.17 -4.59
C VAL A 85 -0.91 -0.98 -3.32
N GLU A 86 -0.54 -2.24 -3.48
CA GLU A 86 -0.31 -3.14 -2.35
C GLU A 86 1.16 -3.12 -1.90
N THR A 87 2.08 -3.07 -2.86
CA THR A 87 3.52 -3.16 -2.59
C THR A 87 4.34 -2.31 -3.55
N ILE A 88 5.44 -1.78 -3.05
CA ILE A 88 6.54 -1.27 -3.86
C ILE A 88 7.78 -2.08 -3.50
N ARG A 89 8.30 -2.83 -4.47
CA ARG A 89 9.54 -3.58 -4.36
C ARG A 89 10.67 -2.80 -5.02
N VAL A 90 11.74 -2.58 -4.28
CA VAL A 90 12.97 -1.95 -4.74
C VAL A 90 14.08 -2.98 -4.62
N GLU A 91 14.80 -3.24 -5.70
CA GLU A 91 16.00 -4.05 -5.73
C GLU A 91 17.18 -3.19 -6.12
N ILE A 92 18.22 -3.24 -5.30
CA ILE A 92 19.48 -2.53 -5.50
C ILE A 92 20.57 -3.59 -5.50
N GLY A 93 21.26 -3.76 -6.61
CA GLY A 93 22.32 -4.77 -6.69
C GLY A 93 23.29 -4.52 -7.81
N ASP A 94 24.48 -5.08 -7.64
CA ASP A 94 25.46 -5.13 -8.71
C ASP A 94 25.15 -6.33 -9.62
N VAL A 95 25.06 -6.08 -10.93
CA VAL A 95 24.81 -7.13 -11.93
C VAL A 95 26.00 -8.07 -12.01
N ASP A 96 27.21 -7.55 -11.82
CA ASP A 96 28.46 -8.29 -11.97
C ASP A 96 28.98 -8.87 -10.65
N ARG A 97 28.24 -8.69 -9.55
CA ARG A 97 28.57 -9.22 -8.21
C ARG A 97 29.98 -8.87 -7.72
N ARG A 98 30.48 -7.67 -8.04
CA ARG A 98 31.72 -7.09 -7.51
C ARG A 98 31.52 -6.42 -6.15
N LEU A 99 30.32 -5.89 -5.90
CA LEU A 99 30.00 -5.18 -4.65
C LEU A 99 29.27 -6.08 -3.66
N ARG A 100 29.89 -6.36 -2.52
CA ARG A 100 29.26 -7.12 -1.43
C ARG A 100 28.56 -6.18 -0.45
N VAL A 101 27.32 -6.47 -0.12
CA VAL A 101 26.50 -5.74 0.84
C VAL A 101 26.98 -6.04 2.26
N HIS A 102 27.41 -5.00 2.97
CA HIS A 102 27.72 -5.04 4.40
C HIS A 102 26.47 -4.82 5.25
N GLY A 103 25.64 -3.85 4.85
CA GLY A 103 24.52 -3.38 5.64
C GLY A 103 23.51 -2.62 4.79
N PHE A 104 22.32 -2.42 5.33
CA PHE A 104 21.26 -1.68 4.66
C PHE A 104 20.27 -1.11 5.66
N ALA A 105 19.59 -0.04 5.26
CA ALA A 105 18.49 0.56 5.98
C ALA A 105 17.42 1.08 5.01
N PRO A 106 16.13 1.08 5.39
CA PRO A 106 15.56 0.57 6.64
C PRO A 106 15.69 -0.95 6.78
N ARG A 107 15.82 -1.44 8.02
CA ARG A 107 15.67 -2.86 8.35
C ARG A 107 14.18 -3.22 8.38
N THR A 108 13.89 -4.52 8.38
CA THR A 108 12.51 -5.02 8.45
C THR A 108 11.78 -4.44 9.65
N ARG A 109 10.62 -3.83 9.41
CA ARG A 109 9.75 -3.20 10.43
C ARG A 109 8.38 -3.85 10.39
N LEU A 110 7.88 -4.23 11.58
CA LEU A 110 6.53 -4.72 11.78
C LEU A 110 5.71 -3.58 12.41
N GLU A 111 4.53 -3.27 11.85
CA GLU A 111 3.56 -2.36 12.46
C GLU A 111 2.23 -3.08 12.61
N SER A 112 1.46 -2.73 13.65
CA SER A 112 0.09 -3.21 13.78
C SER A 112 -0.88 -2.21 13.14
N GLU A 113 -1.92 -2.72 12.49
CA GLU A 113 -3.03 -1.90 11.99
C GLU A 113 -3.94 -1.37 13.12
N PHE A 114 -3.80 -1.90 14.35
CA PHE A 114 -4.56 -1.49 15.52
C PHE A 114 -3.68 -0.65 16.46
N ALA A 115 -4.19 0.50 16.89
CA ALA A 115 -3.50 1.40 17.83
C ALA A 115 -3.37 0.83 19.25
N GLU A 116 -4.20 -0.16 19.61
CA GLU A 116 -4.22 -0.79 20.93
C GLU A 116 -4.39 -2.31 20.83
N ALA A 117 -4.07 -3.04 21.90
CA ALA A 117 -4.33 -4.48 21.98
C ALA A 117 -5.84 -4.73 21.85
N ILE A 118 -6.23 -5.71 21.03
CA ILE A 118 -7.64 -6.02 20.80
C ILE A 118 -8.20 -6.61 22.11
N GLU A 119 -9.01 -5.84 22.83
CA GLU A 119 -9.81 -6.31 23.96
C GLU A 119 -11.11 -6.92 23.41
N THR A 120 -11.17 -8.25 23.33
CA THR A 120 -12.43 -8.93 23.02
C THR A 120 -13.16 -9.23 24.33
N VAL A 121 -14.23 -8.47 24.62
CA VAL A 121 -15.12 -8.74 25.77
C VAL A 121 -16.24 -9.68 25.30
N THR A 122 -16.04 -10.98 25.47
CA THR A 122 -17.12 -11.96 25.22
C THR A 122 -17.95 -12.10 26.49
N THR A 123 -19.21 -11.64 26.44
CA THR A 123 -20.18 -11.87 27.52
C THR A 123 -21.00 -13.11 27.15
N VAL A 124 -20.76 -14.24 27.82
CA VAL A 124 -21.59 -15.44 27.69
C VAL A 124 -22.60 -15.47 28.84
N GLU A 125 -23.85 -15.09 28.56
CA GLU A 125 -24.95 -15.30 29.49
C GLU A 125 -25.56 -16.69 29.26
N LYS A 126 -25.46 -17.59 30.25
CA LYS A 126 -26.25 -18.83 30.29
C LYS A 126 -27.49 -18.63 31.16
N SER A 127 -28.64 -18.42 30.53
CA SER A 127 -29.94 -18.49 31.19
C SER A 127 -30.47 -19.93 31.15
N HIS A 128 -30.68 -20.56 32.31
CA HIS A 128 -31.58 -21.70 32.42
C HIS A 128 -32.92 -21.21 32.96
N SER A 129 -33.89 -21.02 32.05
CA SER A 129 -35.30 -20.98 32.42
C SER A 129 -35.85 -22.40 32.39
N PHE A 130 -36.19 -22.93 33.56
CA PHE A 130 -36.99 -24.14 33.68
C PHE A 130 -38.41 -23.69 34.02
N GLU A 131 -39.27 -23.61 33.01
CA GLU A 131 -40.68 -23.26 33.15
C GLU A 131 -41.50 -24.55 33.14
N VAL A 132 -41.89 -25.01 34.34
CA VAL A 132 -42.84 -26.09 34.52
C VAL A 132 -44.21 -25.45 34.71
N SER A 133 -45.07 -25.55 33.71
CA SER A 133 -46.50 -25.31 33.89
C SER A 133 -47.13 -26.59 34.44
N LEU A 134 -47.65 -26.53 35.66
CA LEU A 134 -48.49 -27.57 36.23
C LEU A 134 -49.84 -26.94 36.58
N GLY A 135 -50.84 -27.20 35.74
CA GLY A 135 -52.24 -26.89 36.05
C GLY A 135 -52.76 -27.83 37.14
N GLY A 136 -53.55 -27.29 38.06
CA GLY A 136 -54.28 -28.06 39.06
C GLY A 136 -54.79 -27.18 40.21
N GLU A 137 -56.11 -27.06 40.31
CA GLU A 137 -56.84 -26.43 41.41
C GLU A 137 -56.77 -27.27 42.69
N ILE A 138 -56.53 -26.66 43.86
CA ILE A 138 -56.92 -27.22 45.18
C ILE A 138 -57.39 -26.08 46.11
N PRO A 139 -58.49 -26.28 46.90
CA PRO A 139 -59.24 -25.22 47.56
C PRO A 139 -58.66 -24.78 48.92
N CYS A 140 -58.99 -23.54 49.28
CA CYS A 140 -58.62 -22.88 50.53
C CYS A 140 -59.44 -23.42 51.73
N ILE A 141 -58.80 -23.65 52.89
CA ILE A 141 -59.47 -23.81 54.18
C ILE A 141 -59.03 -22.68 55.13
N GLY A 142 -60.00 -21.90 55.62
CA GLY A 142 -59.85 -20.99 56.77
C GLY A 142 -59.75 -19.50 56.43
N GLY A 143 -60.81 -18.72 56.71
CA GLY A 143 -61.00 -17.34 56.25
C GLY A 143 -60.10 -16.25 56.87
N THR A 144 -59.86 -15.21 56.05
CA THR A 144 -59.60 -13.76 56.36
C THR A 144 -58.55 -13.35 57.42
N PRO A 145 -57.91 -12.17 57.28
CA PRO A 145 -57.17 -11.62 56.14
C PRO A 145 -55.74 -11.21 56.58
N ALA A 146 -54.70 -11.60 55.84
CA ALA A 146 -53.37 -11.04 56.09
C ALA A 146 -52.97 -10.13 54.92
N HIS A 147 -53.09 -8.81 55.17
CA HIS A 147 -52.43 -7.78 54.38
C HIS A 147 -50.92 -8.04 54.41
N VAL A 148 -50.37 -8.55 53.31
CA VAL A 148 -48.92 -8.57 53.11
C VAL A 148 -48.56 -7.27 52.39
N THR A 149 -48.25 -6.25 53.19
CA THR A 149 -47.51 -5.07 52.75
C THR A 149 -46.17 -5.52 52.16
N PRO A 150 -45.81 -5.14 50.93
CA PRO A 150 -44.53 -5.51 50.37
C PRO A 150 -43.47 -4.70 51.11
N SER A 151 -42.56 -5.38 51.80
CA SER A 151 -41.31 -4.77 52.23
C SER A 151 -40.17 -5.72 51.92
N ILE A 152 -39.20 -5.17 51.22
CA ILE A 152 -38.07 -5.84 50.58
C ILE A 152 -37.25 -6.59 51.62
N GLY A 153 -37.09 -7.89 51.42
CA GLY A 153 -36.20 -8.76 52.18
C GLY A 153 -35.55 -9.80 51.27
N GLY A 154 -34.51 -9.37 50.56
CA GLY A 154 -33.41 -10.17 49.98
C GLY A 154 -33.75 -11.54 49.40
N GLY A 155 -34.30 -11.58 48.18
CA GLY A 155 -34.43 -12.79 47.38
C GLY A 155 -33.33 -12.93 46.30
N LYS A 156 -32.80 -14.14 46.22
CA LYS A 156 -32.33 -14.88 45.02
C LYS A 156 -31.12 -14.40 44.21
N GLY A 157 -30.24 -15.37 43.97
CA GLY A 157 -29.55 -15.54 42.69
C GLY A 157 -28.09 -15.18 42.72
N GLY A 158 -27.23 -16.17 42.97
CA GLY A 158 -25.80 -16.05 42.66
C GLY A 158 -25.63 -15.84 41.17
N LYS A 159 -25.33 -14.60 40.76
CA LYS A 159 -24.93 -14.25 39.40
C LYS A 159 -23.41 -14.36 39.35
N GLU A 160 -22.90 -15.49 38.88
CA GLU A 160 -21.47 -15.63 38.58
C GLU A 160 -21.21 -15.02 37.19
N VAL A 161 -20.68 -13.79 37.20
CA VAL A 161 -20.21 -13.10 35.99
C VAL A 161 -18.75 -13.46 35.80
N VAL A 162 -18.47 -14.44 34.94
CA VAL A 162 -17.09 -14.73 34.52
C VAL A 162 -16.72 -13.76 33.41
N THR A 163 -16.02 -12.67 33.76
CA THR A 163 -15.45 -11.73 32.79
C THR A 163 -14.08 -12.25 32.34
N GLU A 164 -14.04 -13.01 31.25
CA GLU A 164 -12.77 -13.41 30.63
C GLU A 164 -12.26 -12.28 29.74
N LYS A 165 -11.34 -11.47 30.26
CA LYS A 165 -10.63 -10.45 29.49
C LYS A 165 -9.51 -11.11 28.70
N GLN A 166 -9.78 -11.48 27.45
CA GLN A 166 -8.74 -11.99 26.55
C GLN A 166 -8.07 -10.81 25.83
N LYS A 167 -6.87 -10.43 26.29
CA LYS A 167 -6.00 -9.46 25.62
C LYS A 167 -5.33 -10.17 24.43
N ARG A 168 -5.78 -9.91 23.22
CA ARG A 168 -5.12 -10.43 22.01
C ARG A 168 -4.09 -9.43 21.52
N VAL A 169 -2.90 -9.92 21.18
CA VAL A 169 -1.89 -9.13 20.49
C VAL A 169 -2.45 -8.82 19.10
N ALA A 170 -2.54 -7.54 18.78
CA ALA A 170 -3.04 -7.09 17.50
C ALA A 170 -2.14 -7.64 16.36
N PRO A 171 -2.72 -8.12 15.25
CA PRO A 171 -1.96 -8.55 14.08
C PRO A 171 -0.93 -7.49 13.68
N GLN A 172 0.32 -7.92 13.49
CA GLN A 172 1.40 -7.07 13.00
C GLN A 172 1.72 -7.46 11.56
N GLN A 173 1.81 -6.47 10.67
CA GLN A 173 2.20 -6.63 9.28
C GLN A 173 3.57 -6.00 9.05
N ALA A 174 4.40 -6.64 8.22
CA ALA A 174 5.66 -6.05 7.80
C ALA A 174 5.39 -4.88 6.86
N VAL A 175 5.55 -3.66 7.36
CA VAL A 175 5.41 -2.41 6.59
C VAL A 175 6.63 -2.20 5.71
N VAL A 176 7.78 -2.65 6.18
CA VAL A 176 9.00 -2.77 5.39
C VAL A 176 9.55 -4.17 5.60
N ALA A 177 9.72 -4.93 4.53
CA ALA A 177 10.57 -6.12 4.53
C ALA A 177 11.85 -5.81 3.76
N SER A 178 12.99 -6.24 4.30
CA SER A 178 14.30 -5.99 3.69
C SER A 178 15.21 -7.20 3.86
N GLY A 179 16.09 -7.43 2.90
CA GLY A 179 16.99 -8.57 2.92
C GLY A 179 17.99 -8.52 1.77
N THR A 180 18.98 -9.41 1.80
CA THR A 180 19.96 -9.53 0.73
C THR A 180 19.45 -10.46 -0.38
N THR A 181 19.97 -10.25 -1.58
CA THR A 181 19.83 -11.14 -2.74
C THR A 181 21.21 -11.44 -3.31
N ASN A 182 21.30 -12.40 -4.23
CA ASN A 182 22.52 -12.69 -4.99
C ASN A 182 23.76 -12.93 -4.10
N GLU A 183 23.64 -13.78 -3.07
CA GLU A 183 24.74 -14.10 -2.15
C GLU A 183 25.35 -12.83 -1.52
N GLU A 184 24.51 -11.93 -1.02
CA GLU A 184 24.92 -10.64 -0.46
C GLU A 184 25.43 -9.62 -1.49
N HIS A 185 25.19 -9.77 -2.79
CA HIS A 185 25.56 -8.76 -3.80
C HIS A 185 24.39 -7.88 -4.26
N GLY A 186 23.25 -8.02 -3.59
CA GLY A 186 22.09 -7.16 -3.75
C GLY A 186 21.29 -7.06 -2.47
N VAL A 187 20.42 -6.07 -2.42
CA VAL A 187 19.44 -5.87 -1.36
C VAL A 187 18.08 -5.60 -1.99
N PHE A 188 17.03 -6.08 -1.34
CA PHE A 188 15.66 -5.74 -1.68
C PHE A 188 14.98 -5.03 -0.50
N PHE A 189 14.05 -4.15 -0.84
CA PHE A 189 13.11 -3.50 0.07
C PHE A 189 11.70 -3.70 -0.48
N VAL A 190 10.81 -4.29 0.29
CA VAL A 190 9.37 -4.36 0.00
C VAL A 190 8.67 -3.42 0.96
N LEU A 191 8.15 -2.33 0.43
CA LEU A 191 7.35 -1.35 1.13
C LEU A 191 5.87 -1.74 0.99
N ARG A 192 5.14 -1.72 2.10
CA ARG A 192 3.69 -1.91 2.15
C ARG A 192 3.06 -0.68 2.78
N PRO A 193 1.85 -0.28 2.36
CA PRO A 193 1.14 0.82 3.01
C PRO A 193 0.78 0.41 4.44
N SER A 194 0.75 1.37 5.36
CA SER A 194 0.18 1.21 6.69
C SER A 194 -0.66 2.43 7.06
N PRO A 195 -1.52 2.39 8.09
CA PRO A 195 -2.28 3.56 8.52
C PRO A 195 -1.40 4.78 8.86
N THR A 196 -0.14 4.53 9.23
CA THR A 196 0.85 5.52 9.63
C THR A 196 1.89 5.83 8.54
N THR A 197 1.96 5.04 7.47
CA THR A 197 2.96 5.22 6.40
C THR A 197 2.33 5.15 5.00
N SER A 198 2.60 6.18 4.20
CA SER A 198 2.18 6.22 2.78
C SER A 198 3.24 5.58 1.90
N LEU A 199 2.80 4.91 0.82
CA LEU A 199 3.67 4.50 -0.27
C LEU A 199 4.06 5.67 -1.19
N GLU A 200 3.26 6.75 -1.21
CA GLU A 200 3.55 7.96 -1.95
C GLU A 200 4.50 8.88 -1.18
N GLY A 201 5.38 9.59 -1.89
CA GLY A 201 6.39 10.47 -1.32
C GLY A 201 7.82 9.97 -1.52
N VAL A 202 8.74 10.44 -0.68
CA VAL A 202 10.17 10.13 -0.79
C VAL A 202 10.56 9.06 0.23
N HIS A 203 11.12 7.96 -0.26
CA HIS A 203 11.67 6.86 0.53
C HIS A 203 13.19 6.87 0.46
N GLU A 204 13.85 6.98 1.62
CA GLU A 204 15.30 6.91 1.71
C GLU A 204 15.75 5.48 1.99
N LEU A 205 16.49 4.91 1.04
CA LEU A 205 17.03 3.56 1.10
C LEU A 205 18.55 3.64 1.10
N LYS A 206 19.18 3.06 2.11
CA LYS A 206 20.63 3.06 2.28
C LYS A 206 21.19 1.66 2.10
N VAL A 207 22.32 1.58 1.41
CA VAL A 207 23.07 0.34 1.21
C VAL A 207 24.53 0.63 1.50
N GLN A 208 25.15 -0.21 2.31
CA GLN A 208 26.56 -0.18 2.63
C GLN A 208 27.24 -1.32 1.89
N PHE A 209 28.25 -0.99 1.08
CA PHE A 209 29.02 -1.96 0.31
C PHE A 209 30.44 -2.07 0.86
N VAL A 210 30.97 -3.30 0.89
CA VAL A 210 32.39 -3.55 1.06
C VAL A 210 33.06 -3.41 -0.30
N VAL A 211 34.09 -2.57 -0.37
CA VAL A 211 34.85 -2.27 -1.59
C VAL A 211 36.34 -2.24 -1.31
N PRO A 212 37.21 -2.40 -2.32
CA PRO A 212 38.65 -2.19 -2.15
C PRO A 212 38.96 -0.78 -1.64
N VAL A 213 40.03 -0.62 -0.86
CA VAL A 213 40.48 0.70 -0.36
C VAL A 213 40.76 1.69 -1.50
N THR A 214 41.18 1.19 -2.66
CA THR A 214 41.45 1.97 -3.88
C THR A 214 40.20 2.23 -4.73
N TRP A 215 39.03 1.76 -4.31
CA TRP A 215 37.77 1.94 -5.05
C TRP A 215 37.44 3.43 -5.21
N ARG A 216 36.91 3.80 -6.38
CA ARG A 216 36.57 5.22 -6.66
C ARG A 216 35.12 5.40 -7.13
N GLY A 217 34.51 4.34 -7.62
CA GLY A 217 33.18 4.34 -8.22
C GLY A 217 32.88 2.99 -8.87
N ASP A 218 31.61 2.72 -9.10
CA ASP A 218 31.10 1.54 -9.82
C ASP A 218 29.70 1.87 -10.37
N ALA A 219 28.99 0.90 -10.93
CA ALA A 219 27.59 1.01 -11.31
C ALA A 219 26.78 -0.12 -10.68
N ILE A 220 25.56 0.21 -10.26
CA ILE A 220 24.57 -0.73 -9.74
C ILE A 220 23.31 -0.65 -10.59
N ARG A 221 22.48 -1.68 -10.51
CA ARG A 221 21.12 -1.66 -11.04
C ARG A 221 20.14 -1.36 -9.92
N VAL A 222 19.25 -0.40 -10.16
CA VAL A 222 18.07 -0.14 -9.32
C VAL A 222 16.84 -0.53 -10.12
N ALA A 223 16.10 -1.51 -9.61
CA ALA A 223 14.82 -1.94 -10.17
C ALA A 223 13.71 -1.65 -9.15
N VAL A 224 12.66 -0.97 -9.58
CA VAL A 224 11.51 -0.59 -8.76
C VAL A 224 10.26 -1.11 -9.44
N GLN A 225 9.40 -1.78 -8.68
CA GLN A 225 8.16 -2.37 -9.17
C GLN A 225 7.04 -2.08 -8.17
N ALA A 226 5.93 -1.50 -8.65
CA ALA A 226 4.68 -1.42 -7.90
C ALA A 226 3.75 -2.56 -8.34
N ALA A 227 3.18 -3.26 -7.38
CA ALA A 227 2.12 -4.23 -7.60
C ALA A 227 0.88 -3.86 -6.79
N GLY A 228 -0.27 -4.10 -7.38
CA GLY A 228 -1.58 -3.86 -6.77
C GLY A 228 -2.58 -4.91 -7.20
N ASN A 229 -3.81 -4.73 -6.72
CA ASN A 229 -4.89 -5.67 -6.97
C ASN A 229 -5.84 -5.13 -8.03
N GLN A 230 -6.04 -5.89 -9.10
CA GLN A 230 -7.07 -5.61 -10.09
C GLN A 230 -8.23 -6.58 -9.88
N LYS A 231 -9.43 -6.03 -9.66
CA LYS A 231 -10.66 -6.83 -9.68
C LYS A 231 -11.08 -7.05 -11.12
N VAL A 232 -11.03 -8.30 -11.57
CA VAL A 232 -11.55 -8.72 -12.87
C VAL A 232 -12.70 -9.68 -12.60
N LEU A 233 -13.93 -9.21 -12.89
CA LEU A 233 -15.18 -9.91 -12.55
C LEU A 233 -15.26 -10.23 -11.04
N TRP A 234 -15.37 -11.50 -10.68
CA TRP A 234 -15.44 -12.01 -9.30
C TRP A 234 -14.06 -12.44 -8.74
N MET A 235 -12.97 -12.21 -9.47
CA MET A 235 -11.62 -12.63 -9.05
C MET A 235 -10.70 -11.42 -8.88
N THR A 236 -9.90 -11.44 -7.81
CA THR A 236 -8.84 -10.45 -7.59
C THR A 236 -7.54 -11.03 -8.11
N GLN A 237 -6.88 -10.32 -9.01
CA GLN A 237 -5.58 -10.70 -9.56
C GLN A 237 -4.54 -9.65 -9.21
N GLN A 238 -3.34 -10.11 -8.85
CA GLN A 238 -2.20 -9.23 -8.65
C GLN A 238 -1.70 -8.76 -10.02
N LYS A 239 -1.56 -7.45 -10.19
CA LYS A 239 -1.09 -6.80 -11.41
C LYS A 239 0.09 -5.89 -11.10
N VAL A 240 1.08 -5.88 -11.99
CA VAL A 240 2.15 -4.88 -11.97
C VAL A 240 1.59 -3.56 -12.49
N LEU A 241 1.59 -2.54 -11.64
CA LEU A 241 1.02 -1.22 -11.96
C LEU A 241 2.06 -0.31 -12.62
N ALA A 242 3.32 -0.41 -12.17
CA ALA A 242 4.43 0.34 -12.72
C ALA A 242 5.74 -0.39 -12.47
N GLU A 243 6.71 -0.22 -13.37
CA GLU A 243 8.06 -0.73 -13.23
C GLU A 243 9.07 0.29 -13.79
N LYS A 244 10.23 0.43 -13.13
CA LYS A 244 11.36 1.19 -13.62
C LYS A 244 12.65 0.49 -13.23
N SER A 245 13.48 0.17 -14.22
CA SER A 245 14.80 -0.42 -14.01
C SER A 245 15.87 0.43 -14.67
N THR A 246 16.89 0.83 -13.94
CA THR A 246 17.90 1.78 -14.44
C THR A 246 19.25 1.54 -13.77
N ALA A 247 20.33 1.67 -14.55
CA ALA A 247 21.68 1.75 -14.03
C ALA A 247 21.90 3.06 -13.28
N VAL A 248 22.53 2.97 -12.11
CA VAL A 248 22.87 4.09 -11.24
C VAL A 248 24.37 4.04 -10.98
N ALA A 249 25.07 5.13 -11.28
CA ALA A 249 26.50 5.23 -11.08
C ALA A 249 26.82 5.66 -9.65
N LEU A 250 27.78 4.99 -9.03
CA LEU A 250 28.33 5.28 -7.73
C LEU A 250 29.67 5.99 -7.88
N TYR A 251 29.96 6.95 -7.01
CA TYR A 251 31.28 7.57 -6.92
C TYR A 251 31.59 7.92 -5.47
N LEU A 252 32.87 7.90 -5.10
CA LEU A 252 33.29 8.29 -3.76
C LEU A 252 33.14 9.81 -3.55
N GLU A 253 32.63 10.20 -2.40
CA GLU A 253 32.58 11.59 -1.93
C GLU A 253 33.95 12.28 -2.08
N GLY A 254 33.94 13.49 -2.63
CA GLY A 254 35.16 14.28 -2.87
C GLY A 254 35.97 13.88 -4.11
N ASP A 255 35.68 12.76 -4.78
CA ASP A 255 36.37 12.39 -6.03
C ASP A 255 35.70 13.00 -7.27
N PHE A 256 36.11 14.23 -7.61
CA PHE A 256 35.58 14.97 -8.75
C PHE A 256 35.82 14.27 -10.11
N ALA A 257 36.88 13.47 -10.24
CA ALA A 257 37.16 12.75 -11.47
C ALA A 257 36.22 11.55 -11.63
N ALA A 258 35.99 10.79 -10.55
CA ALA A 258 35.00 9.72 -10.50
C ALA A 258 33.57 10.25 -10.72
N ARG A 259 33.20 11.36 -10.07
CA ARG A 259 31.91 12.04 -10.30
C ARG A 259 31.67 12.36 -11.77
N ARG A 260 32.65 12.97 -12.46
CA ARG A 260 32.51 13.26 -13.90
C ARG A 260 32.40 12.00 -14.76
N ALA A 261 33.06 10.91 -14.37
CA ALA A 261 32.92 9.64 -15.05
C ALA A 261 31.51 9.03 -14.85
N ALA A 262 30.99 9.07 -13.61
CA ALA A 262 29.64 8.65 -13.27
C ALA A 262 28.58 9.45 -14.04
N GLU A 263 28.70 10.78 -14.09
CA GLU A 263 27.80 11.65 -14.85
C GLU A 263 27.81 11.37 -16.36
N ARG A 264 28.95 10.96 -16.93
CA ARG A 264 29.02 10.55 -18.34
C ARG A 264 28.36 9.19 -18.56
N LEU A 265 28.59 8.23 -17.67
CA LEU A 265 28.03 6.88 -17.77
C LEU A 265 26.50 6.91 -17.86
N VAL A 266 25.86 7.83 -17.12
CA VAL A 266 24.39 7.90 -17.01
C VAL A 266 23.74 8.94 -17.91
N ARG A 267 24.50 9.58 -18.81
CA ARG A 267 23.92 10.42 -19.88
C ARG A 267 23.61 9.63 -21.15
N HIS A 268 24.21 8.45 -21.26
CA HIS A 268 23.98 7.49 -22.34
C HIS A 268 23.04 6.36 -21.87
#